data_AF-A0A511T227-F1
#
_entry.id   AF-A0A511T227-F1
#
_cell.length_a   1.000
_cell.length_b   1.000
_cell.length_c   1.000
_cell.angle_alpha   90.00
_cell.angle_beta   90.00
_cell.angle_gamma   90.00
#
_symmetry.space_group_name_H-M   'P 1'
#
loop_
_entity.id
_entity.type
_entity.pdbx_description
1 polymer ?
#
loop_
_entity_poly.entity_id
_entity_poly.type
_entity_poly.pdbx_seq_one_letter_code
_entity_poly.pdbx_strand_id
1 'polypeptide(L)'
;MTAAPTLRFERYREVHRGDARPVIERCELVPPQDVDPLSLKLSFLPHFGETKPDTTLGAFLEEQEAHAGSAQRALFPANLEGYLSHPAEERRQFRTLVEPQSQYTDLLVVRRGDVRWYVDEVFYRIEGLSGWAPGACADVVEGRFEDFRRFSPLVQLRLHEGLPWLAHPEAAPARSADDHVLELSKSPGLPNTRSFSLTVFRDGRFLRRSTLEGVQSGADVHRLTTLLIAASRLAPIKASPMPPGFAHDAQTLSVSFPVARGLERVTLDEGAPADVMAFARQVAAAYALEF
;
A
#
# COMPACT_ATOMS: atom_id res chain seq x y z
N MET A 1 -1.76 27.95 15.27
CA MET A 1 -1.92 26.77 16.16
C MET A 1 -2.42 25.64 15.30
N THR A 2 -1.53 24.74 14.88
CA THR A 2 -1.90 23.50 14.18
C THR A 2 -2.56 22.58 15.20
N ALA A 3 -3.81 22.17 14.97
CA ALA A 3 -4.47 21.18 15.81
C ALA A 3 -3.59 19.93 15.91
N ALA A 4 -3.48 19.36 17.12
CA ALA A 4 -2.77 18.10 17.29
C ALA A 4 -3.37 17.06 16.33
N PRO A 5 -2.55 16.29 15.59
CA PRO A 5 -3.07 15.35 14.60
C PRO A 5 -3.96 14.33 15.29
N THR A 6 -5.25 14.34 14.94
CA THR A 6 -6.26 13.40 15.44
C THR A 6 -5.93 11.99 14.96
N LEU A 7 -5.90 11.03 15.89
CA LEU A 7 -5.80 9.62 15.56
C LEU A 7 -7.08 9.14 14.86
N ARG A 8 -6.92 8.36 13.79
CA ARG A 8 -8.02 7.69 13.10
C ARG A 8 -7.81 6.19 13.15
N PHE A 9 -8.79 5.46 13.69
CA PHE A 9 -8.79 4.01 13.72
C PHE A 9 -9.65 3.55 12.56
N GLU A 10 -9.05 2.87 11.59
CA GLU A 10 -9.66 2.49 10.34
C GLU A 10 -9.68 0.97 10.24
N ARG A 11 -10.87 0.38 10.30
CA ARG A 11 -11.08 -1.05 10.08
C ARG A 11 -11.41 -1.30 8.62
N TYR A 12 -10.61 -2.13 7.97
CA TYR A 12 -10.81 -2.57 6.59
C TYR A 12 -11.32 -3.99 6.59
N ARG A 13 -12.38 -4.27 5.83
CA ARG A 13 -12.92 -5.63 5.67
C ARG A 13 -13.51 -5.81 4.28
N GLU A 14 -13.54 -7.05 3.82
CA GLU A 14 -14.29 -7.39 2.61
C GLU A 14 -15.78 -7.49 2.92
N VAL A 15 -16.60 -6.86 2.08
CA VAL A 15 -18.06 -6.94 2.13
C VAL A 15 -18.62 -7.31 0.77
N HIS A 16 -19.72 -8.04 0.78
CA HIS A 16 -20.47 -8.41 -0.42
C HIS A 16 -21.80 -7.65 -0.43
N ARG A 17 -22.00 -6.81 -1.45
CA ARG A 17 -23.21 -5.99 -1.60
C ARG A 17 -24.08 -6.61 -2.70
N GLY A 18 -24.97 -7.54 -2.33
CA GLY A 18 -25.82 -8.26 -3.29
C GLY A 18 -24.98 -9.05 -4.30
N ASP A 19 -25.34 -8.99 -5.58
CA ASP A 19 -24.62 -9.65 -6.68
C ASP A 19 -23.37 -8.86 -7.16
N ALA A 20 -22.99 -7.79 -6.45
CA ALA A 20 -21.83 -7.00 -6.80
C ALA A 20 -20.53 -7.76 -6.48
N ARG A 21 -19.47 -7.38 -7.21
CA ARG A 21 -18.10 -7.83 -6.91
C ARG A 21 -17.73 -7.44 -5.46
N PRO A 22 -16.87 -8.23 -4.79
CA PRO A 22 -16.43 -7.90 -3.44
C PRO A 22 -15.75 -6.52 -3.43
N VAL A 23 -15.98 -5.77 -2.36
CA VAL A 23 -15.35 -4.48 -2.11
C VAL A 23 -14.73 -4.45 -0.72
N ILE A 24 -13.68 -3.67 -0.57
CA ILE A 24 -13.09 -3.35 0.72
C ILE A 24 -13.81 -2.13 1.27
N GLU A 25 -14.52 -2.35 2.37
CA GLU A 25 -15.12 -1.29 3.17
C GLU A 25 -14.12 -0.84 4.23
N ARG A 26 -13.90 0.47 4.31
CA ARG A 26 -13.18 1.12 5.42
C ARG A 26 -14.20 1.77 6.34
N CYS A 27 -14.30 1.28 7.57
CA CYS A 27 -15.07 1.91 8.64
C CYS A 27 -14.15 2.58 9.66
N GLU A 28 -14.49 3.79 10.07
CA GLU A 28 -13.86 4.39 11.25
C GLU A 28 -14.32 3.66 12.53
N LEU A 29 -13.43 3.50 13.49
CA LEU A 29 -13.76 3.05 14.85
C LEU A 29 -13.64 4.24 15.79
N VAL A 30 -14.72 4.51 16.53
CA VAL A 30 -14.79 5.66 17.44
C VAL A 30 -14.53 5.17 18.87
N PRO A 31 -13.48 5.69 19.54
CA PRO A 31 -13.23 5.36 20.94
C PRO A 31 -14.33 5.90 21.84
N PRO A 32 -14.63 5.24 22.98
CA PRO A 32 -15.42 5.84 24.05
C PRO A 32 -14.80 7.17 24.53
N GLN A 33 -15.62 8.08 25.06
CA GLN A 33 -15.18 9.44 25.45
C GLN A 33 -14.03 9.46 26.47
N ASP A 34 -13.97 8.47 27.37
CA ASP A 34 -12.99 8.41 28.46
C ASP A 34 -11.73 7.59 28.12
N VAL A 35 -11.62 7.09 26.88
CA VAL A 35 -10.46 6.32 26.43
C VAL A 35 -9.47 7.25 25.74
N ASP A 36 -8.26 7.36 26.29
CA ASP A 36 -7.14 7.95 25.57
C ASP A 36 -6.56 6.91 24.59
N PRO A 37 -6.73 7.07 23.26
CA PRO A 37 -6.28 6.06 22.32
C PRO A 37 -4.75 5.93 22.27
N LEU A 38 -3.98 6.97 22.64
CA LEU A 38 -2.52 6.89 22.67
C LEU A 38 -2.02 6.02 23.84
N SER A 39 -2.81 5.88 24.89
CA SER A 39 -2.49 5.06 26.06
C SER A 39 -2.75 3.55 25.86
N LEU A 40 -3.39 3.16 24.74
CA LEU A 40 -3.73 1.77 24.47
C LEU A 40 -2.47 0.90 24.46
N LYS A 41 -2.53 -0.21 25.19
CA LYS A 41 -1.44 -1.18 25.27
C LYS A 41 -1.24 -1.88 23.93
N LEU A 42 0.02 -1.98 23.51
CA LEU A 42 0.45 -2.85 22.42
C LEU A 42 1.19 -4.05 23.02
N SER A 43 0.60 -5.23 22.83
CA SER A 43 1.19 -6.50 23.24
C SER A 43 1.98 -7.10 22.11
N PHE A 44 3.25 -7.40 22.37
CA PHE A 44 4.09 -8.09 21.39
C PHE A 44 3.57 -9.50 21.16
N LEU A 45 3.54 -9.94 19.90
CA LEU A 45 3.00 -11.24 19.55
C LEU A 45 3.94 -12.37 20.01
N PRO A 46 3.44 -13.38 20.73
CA PRO A 46 4.29 -14.34 21.44
C PRO A 46 5.04 -15.31 20.51
N HIS A 47 4.54 -15.53 19.30
CA HIS A 47 5.10 -16.48 18.34
C HIS A 47 6.40 -16.03 17.67
N PHE A 48 6.89 -14.82 17.94
CA PHE A 48 8.23 -14.42 17.48
C PHE A 48 9.37 -15.00 18.35
N GLY A 49 9.05 -15.67 19.47
CA GLY A 49 10.05 -16.31 20.32
C GLY A 49 10.93 -15.34 21.12
N GLU A 50 10.52 -14.07 21.20
CA GLU A 50 11.20 -13.02 21.95
C GLU A 50 10.26 -12.40 22.99
N THR A 51 10.82 -11.93 24.10
CA THR A 51 10.09 -11.10 25.07
C THR A 51 10.44 -9.64 24.82
N LYS A 52 9.42 -8.81 24.63
CA LYS A 52 9.55 -7.35 24.50
C LYS A 52 8.83 -6.68 25.68
N PRO A 53 9.27 -5.50 26.13
CA PRO A 53 8.53 -4.74 27.13
C PRO A 53 7.15 -4.36 26.58
N ASP A 54 6.17 -4.28 27.49
CA ASP A 54 4.89 -3.66 27.18
C ASP A 54 5.13 -2.22 26.71
N THR A 55 4.42 -1.81 25.65
CA THR A 55 4.48 -0.44 25.14
C THR A 55 3.06 0.08 24.88
N THR A 56 2.93 1.37 24.58
CA THR A 56 1.66 2.00 24.21
C THR A 56 1.65 2.38 22.74
N LEU A 57 0.46 2.58 22.18
CA LEU A 57 0.30 3.05 20.81
C LEU A 57 1.00 4.40 20.60
N GLY A 58 0.90 5.31 21.58
CA GLY A 58 1.57 6.61 21.55
C GLY A 58 3.09 6.48 21.51
N ALA A 59 3.67 5.70 22.43
CA ALA A 59 5.11 5.46 22.48
C ALA A 59 5.63 4.81 21.18
N PHE A 60 4.89 3.84 20.64
CA PHE A 60 5.24 3.20 19.38
C PHE A 60 5.25 4.20 18.20
N LEU A 61 4.22 5.05 18.09
CA LEU A 61 4.14 6.06 17.02
C LEU A 61 5.20 7.16 17.16
N GLU A 62 5.59 7.51 18.39
CA GLU A 62 6.68 8.47 18.67
C GLU A 62 8.05 7.87 18.32
N GLU A 63 8.27 6.60 18.63
CA GLU A 63 9.52 5.90 18.29
C GLU A 63 9.68 5.71 16.77
N GLN A 64 8.57 5.43 16.06
CA GLN A 64 8.56 5.47 14.59
C GLN A 64 8.94 6.85 14.05
N GLU A 65 8.56 7.94 14.74
CA GLU A 65 8.87 9.31 14.34
C GLU A 65 10.35 9.67 14.57
N ALA A 66 10.98 9.16 15.63
CA ALA A 66 12.35 9.52 15.99
C ALA A 66 13.44 9.05 15.00
N HIS A 67 13.14 8.12 14.07
CA HIS A 67 14.04 7.63 13.01
C HIS A 67 15.47 7.28 13.48
N ALA A 68 15.66 6.90 14.74
CA ALA A 68 16.95 6.54 15.29
C ALA A 68 17.08 5.01 15.31
N GLY A 69 17.77 4.45 14.31
CA GLY A 69 17.79 3.01 14.02
C GLY A 69 18.12 2.05 15.17
N SER A 70 18.68 2.50 16.30
CA SER A 70 18.87 1.67 17.49
C SER A 70 17.59 1.45 18.31
N ALA A 71 16.71 2.44 18.37
CA ALA A 71 15.53 2.40 19.23
C ALA A 71 14.32 1.73 18.53
N GLN A 72 14.25 1.79 17.20
CA GLN A 72 13.38 0.92 16.40
C GLN A 72 13.66 -0.59 16.61
N ARG A 73 14.94 -0.99 16.77
CA ARG A 73 15.30 -2.40 17.05
C ARG A 73 14.77 -2.91 18.40
N ALA A 74 14.49 -2.02 19.35
CA ALA A 74 13.94 -2.41 20.64
C ALA A 74 12.45 -2.77 20.54
N LEU A 75 11.71 -2.16 19.60
CA LEU A 75 10.31 -2.47 19.34
C LEU A 75 10.13 -3.69 18.44
N PHE A 76 10.95 -3.85 17.41
CA PHE A 76 10.77 -4.94 16.46
C PHE A 76 11.49 -6.22 16.90
N PRO A 77 11.08 -7.40 16.40
CA PRO A 77 11.86 -8.62 16.60
C PRO A 77 13.27 -8.43 16.02
N ALA A 78 14.25 -9.15 16.59
CA ALA A 78 15.61 -9.13 16.09
C ALA A 78 15.70 -9.80 14.71
N ASN A 79 14.90 -10.84 14.49
CA ASN A 79 14.74 -11.55 13.23
C ASN A 79 13.42 -12.36 13.24
N LEU A 80 13.14 -13.13 12.18
CA LEU A 80 11.98 -14.03 12.13
C LEU A 80 12.30 -15.48 12.52
N GLU A 81 13.49 -15.81 13.06
CA GLU A 81 13.88 -17.21 13.31
C GLU A 81 12.96 -17.91 14.31
N GLY A 82 12.62 -17.25 15.42
CA GLY A 82 11.68 -17.78 16.40
C GLY A 82 10.33 -18.11 15.76
N TYR A 83 9.82 -17.19 14.95
CA TYR A 83 8.58 -17.38 14.18
C TYR A 83 8.67 -18.51 13.14
N LEU A 84 9.73 -18.52 12.33
CA LEU A 84 9.95 -19.48 11.25
C LEU A 84 10.30 -20.89 11.74
N SER A 85 10.65 -21.05 13.02
CA SER A 85 10.87 -22.36 13.63
C SER A 85 9.58 -23.19 13.74
N HIS A 86 8.41 -22.54 13.71
CA HIS A 86 7.11 -23.19 13.73
C HIS A 86 6.76 -23.78 12.34
N PRO A 87 6.12 -24.96 12.29
CA PRO A 87 5.56 -25.51 11.05
C PRO A 87 4.60 -24.53 10.37
N ALA A 88 4.58 -24.51 9.04
CA ALA A 88 3.74 -23.59 8.26
C ALA A 88 2.25 -23.69 8.62
N GLU A 89 1.75 -24.88 8.95
CA GLU A 89 0.35 -25.09 9.37
C GLU A 89 0.02 -24.39 10.69
N GLU A 90 0.97 -24.37 11.63
CA GLU A 90 0.82 -23.65 12.90
C GLU A 90 0.92 -22.14 12.68
N ARG A 91 1.87 -21.70 11.85
CA ARG A 91 2.06 -20.30 11.48
C ARG A 91 0.82 -19.65 10.87
N ARG A 92 0.07 -20.38 10.04
CA ARG A 92 -1.21 -19.90 9.47
C ARG A 92 -2.31 -19.66 10.52
N GLN A 93 -2.17 -20.23 11.71
CA GLN A 93 -3.10 -20.03 12.83
C GLN A 93 -2.67 -18.87 13.72
N PHE A 94 -1.39 -18.50 13.66
CA PHE A 94 -0.92 -17.26 14.25
C PHE A 94 -1.58 -16.13 13.46
N ARG A 95 -2.48 -15.41 14.12
CA ARG A 95 -3.05 -14.17 13.62
C ARG A 95 -1.93 -13.12 13.55
N THR A 96 -1.04 -13.27 12.57
CA THR A 96 -0.07 -12.26 12.14
C THR A 96 -0.09 -12.04 10.62
N LEU A 97 -0.01 -10.78 10.21
CA LEU A 97 0.07 -10.36 8.81
C LEU A 97 1.39 -10.70 8.14
N VAL A 98 2.44 -10.99 8.93
CA VAL A 98 3.76 -11.42 8.44
C VAL A 98 3.66 -12.72 7.66
N GLU A 99 2.71 -13.59 8.02
CA GLU A 99 2.41 -14.82 7.29
C GLU A 99 1.65 -14.53 5.99
N PRO A 100 2.23 -14.78 4.80
CA PRO A 100 1.52 -14.53 3.55
C PRO A 100 0.23 -15.34 3.44
N GLN A 101 0.22 -16.55 3.99
CA GLN A 101 -0.87 -17.52 3.85
C GLN A 101 -1.89 -17.47 5.00
N SER A 102 -1.74 -16.58 5.97
CA SER A 102 -2.70 -16.45 7.07
C SER A 102 -4.06 -15.97 6.57
N GLN A 103 -5.12 -16.56 7.11
CA GLN A 103 -6.49 -16.20 6.79
C GLN A 103 -6.91 -15.00 7.63
N TYR A 104 -6.97 -13.84 6.97
CA TYR A 104 -7.46 -12.60 7.55
C TYR A 104 -8.78 -12.20 6.94
N THR A 105 -9.71 -11.78 7.79
CA THR A 105 -11.03 -11.27 7.38
C THR A 105 -11.13 -9.75 7.47
N ASP A 106 -10.27 -9.14 8.29
CA ASP A 106 -10.22 -7.70 8.48
C ASP A 106 -8.83 -7.23 8.94
N LEU A 107 -8.60 -5.93 8.83
CA LEU A 107 -7.36 -5.24 9.17
C LEU A 107 -7.70 -3.98 9.95
N LEU A 108 -6.97 -3.72 11.02
CA LEU A 108 -7.00 -2.41 11.68
C LEU A 108 -5.75 -1.61 11.33
N VAL A 109 -5.97 -0.38 10.87
CA VAL A 109 -4.93 0.61 10.65
C VAL A 109 -5.20 1.81 11.54
N VAL A 110 -4.21 2.27 12.28
CA VAL A 110 -4.33 3.48 13.10
C VAL A 110 -3.48 4.58 12.48
N ARG A 111 -4.10 5.64 11.97
CA ARG A 111 -3.40 6.75 11.31
C ARG A 111 -3.22 7.93 12.24
N ARG A 112 -2.04 8.55 12.20
CA ARG A 112 -1.72 9.83 12.85
C ARG A 112 -1.32 10.82 11.76
N GLY A 113 -2.29 11.61 11.28
CA GLY A 113 -2.11 12.42 10.07
C GLY A 113 -2.02 11.58 8.80
N ASP A 114 -1.26 12.04 7.81
CA ASP A 114 -1.24 11.43 6.46
C ASP A 114 -0.07 10.46 6.25
N VAL A 115 1.01 10.64 6.99
CA VAL A 115 2.29 9.93 6.76
C VAL A 115 2.63 8.88 7.81
N ARG A 116 1.88 8.83 8.93
CA ARG A 116 2.15 7.90 10.03
C ARG A 116 0.97 6.98 10.23
N TRP A 117 1.25 5.69 10.31
CA TRP A 117 0.23 4.71 10.62
C TRP A 117 0.83 3.45 11.24
N TYR A 118 0.08 2.87 12.16
CA TYR A 118 0.29 1.55 12.73
C TYR A 118 -0.65 0.56 12.05
N VAL A 119 -0.22 -0.68 11.89
CA VAL A 119 -1.05 -1.78 11.39
C VAL A 119 -1.08 -2.86 12.44
N ASP A 120 -2.28 -3.23 12.87
CA ASP A 120 -2.45 -4.23 13.90
C ASP A 120 -2.11 -5.63 13.41
N GLU A 121 -1.64 -6.46 14.34
CA GLU A 121 -1.25 -7.86 14.10
C GLU A 121 -0.11 -8.04 13.09
N VAL A 122 0.77 -7.06 12.90
CA VAL A 122 2.07 -7.33 12.24
C VAL A 122 3.03 -7.97 13.24
N PHE A 123 3.54 -7.17 14.18
CA PHE A 123 4.41 -7.63 15.28
C PHE A 123 3.77 -7.45 16.66
N TYR A 124 2.81 -6.54 16.75
CA TYR A 124 2.08 -6.19 17.95
C TYR A 124 0.58 -6.36 17.71
N ARG A 125 -0.15 -6.56 18.82
CA ARG A 125 -1.61 -6.49 18.87
C ARG A 125 -2.01 -5.39 19.83
N ILE A 126 -2.91 -4.53 19.40
CA ILE A 126 -3.53 -3.51 20.25
C ILE A 126 -4.59 -4.13 21.16
N GLU A 127 -4.54 -3.78 22.44
CA GLU A 127 -5.51 -4.25 23.43
C GLU A 127 -6.55 -3.16 23.74
N GLY A 128 -7.72 -3.56 24.24
CA GLY A 128 -8.74 -2.60 24.71
C GLY A 128 -9.65 -2.01 23.64
N LEU A 129 -9.70 -2.58 22.42
CA LEU A 129 -10.63 -2.14 21.37
C LEU A 129 -12.06 -2.67 21.50
N SER A 130 -12.30 -3.60 22.43
CA SER A 130 -13.62 -4.19 22.63
C SER A 130 -14.63 -3.11 23.03
N GLY A 131 -15.77 -3.06 22.33
CA GLY A 131 -16.85 -2.10 22.62
C GLY A 131 -16.73 -0.75 21.91
N TRP A 132 -15.71 -0.54 21.07
CA TRP A 132 -15.63 0.65 20.22
C TRP A 132 -16.74 0.66 19.18
N ALA A 133 -17.34 1.83 18.98
CA ALA A 133 -18.48 1.97 18.07
C ALA A 133 -18.01 2.08 16.61
N PRO A 134 -18.71 1.47 15.65
CA PRO A 134 -18.47 1.75 14.25
C PRO A 134 -18.91 3.19 13.93
N GLY A 135 -18.05 3.93 13.26
CA GLY A 135 -18.29 5.25 12.72
C GLY A 135 -18.68 5.20 11.24
N ALA A 136 -18.25 6.20 10.48
CA ALA A 136 -18.52 6.29 9.05
C ALA A 136 -17.80 5.16 8.27
N CYS A 137 -18.53 4.53 7.35
CA CYS A 137 -17.99 3.52 6.45
C CYS A 137 -18.01 4.03 5.00
N ALA A 138 -17.01 3.65 4.23
CA ALA A 138 -16.92 3.93 2.80
C ALA A 138 -16.30 2.75 2.05
N ASP A 139 -16.80 2.48 0.86
CA ASP A 139 -16.15 1.55 -0.08
C ASP A 139 -14.92 2.24 -0.66
N VAL A 140 -13.74 1.63 -0.50
CA VAL A 140 -12.46 2.27 -0.85
C VAL A 140 -11.68 1.54 -1.94
N VAL A 141 -11.86 0.22 -2.09
CA VAL A 141 -11.16 -0.59 -3.10
C VAL A 141 -12.10 -1.68 -3.61
N GLU A 142 -12.16 -1.88 -4.92
CA GLU A 142 -12.85 -3.06 -5.52
C GLU A 142 -11.91 -4.27 -5.49
N GLY A 143 -12.37 -5.40 -4.98
CA GLY A 143 -11.61 -6.64 -4.93
C GLY A 143 -11.75 -7.40 -3.61
N ARG A 144 -11.04 -8.52 -3.54
CA ARG A 144 -10.99 -9.37 -2.35
C ARG A 144 -10.01 -8.81 -1.32
N PHE A 145 -10.24 -9.13 -0.05
CA PHE A 145 -9.37 -8.74 1.06
C PHE A 145 -7.94 -9.25 0.90
N GLU A 146 -7.79 -10.44 0.32
CA GLU A 146 -6.50 -11.05 -0.01
C GLU A 146 -5.69 -10.16 -0.97
N ASP A 147 -6.34 -9.68 -2.03
CA ASP A 147 -5.73 -8.77 -3.00
C ASP A 147 -5.38 -7.43 -2.33
N PHE A 148 -6.28 -6.90 -1.50
CA PHE A 148 -6.01 -5.69 -0.72
C PHE A 148 -4.79 -5.84 0.17
N ARG A 149 -4.65 -6.92 0.95
CA ARG A 149 -3.47 -7.19 1.77
C ARG A 149 -2.20 -7.26 0.92
N ARG A 150 -2.29 -7.93 -0.23
CA ARG A 150 -1.16 -8.17 -1.13
C ARG A 150 -0.63 -6.90 -1.79
N PHE A 151 -1.52 -5.97 -2.16
CA PHE A 151 -1.15 -4.80 -2.97
C PHE A 151 -1.18 -3.48 -2.20
N SER A 152 -1.85 -3.41 -1.04
CA SER A 152 -2.03 -2.17 -0.32
C SER A 152 -0.73 -1.66 0.30
N PRO A 153 -0.30 -0.42 0.00
CA PRO A 153 0.85 0.20 0.65
C PRO A 153 0.70 0.29 2.18
N LEU A 154 -0.54 0.38 2.67
CA LEU A 154 -0.83 0.43 4.11
C LEU A 154 -0.27 -0.80 4.82
N VAL A 155 -0.38 -1.98 4.20
CA VAL A 155 0.08 -3.26 4.74
C VAL A 155 1.52 -3.52 4.35
N GLN A 156 1.82 -3.49 3.06
CA GLN A 156 3.08 -3.99 2.51
C GLN A 156 4.31 -3.29 3.08
N LEU A 157 4.23 -1.99 3.40
CA LEU A 157 5.33 -1.24 3.99
C LEU A 157 5.56 -1.56 5.49
N ARG A 158 4.54 -2.12 6.15
CA ARG A 158 4.56 -2.43 7.59
C ARG A 158 4.97 -3.87 7.88
N LEU A 159 4.86 -4.79 6.93
CA LEU A 159 5.22 -6.20 7.11
C LEU A 159 6.67 -6.43 7.58
N HIS A 160 7.57 -5.50 7.28
CA HIS A 160 8.96 -5.56 7.70
C HIS A 160 9.51 -4.21 8.18
N GLU A 161 8.70 -3.15 8.21
CA GLU A 161 9.07 -1.79 8.67
C GLU A 161 10.35 -1.23 8.04
N GLY A 162 10.64 -1.60 6.79
CA GLY A 162 11.89 -1.22 6.10
C GLY A 162 13.14 -2.02 6.51
N LEU A 163 13.01 -3.02 7.40
CA LEU A 163 14.09 -3.84 7.93
C LEU A 163 14.22 -5.17 7.15
N PRO A 164 15.30 -5.40 6.38
CA PRO A 164 15.41 -6.58 5.51
C PRO A 164 15.40 -7.93 6.25
N TRP A 165 15.89 -7.98 7.49
CA TRP A 165 15.90 -9.20 8.32
C TRP A 165 14.53 -9.58 8.88
N LEU A 166 13.53 -8.72 8.69
CA LEU A 166 12.12 -9.00 9.00
C LEU A 166 11.31 -9.38 7.75
N ALA A 167 11.94 -9.48 6.59
CA ALA A 167 11.26 -9.94 5.39
C ALA A 167 11.01 -11.46 5.47
N HIS A 168 9.74 -11.86 5.38
CA HIS A 168 9.38 -13.26 5.31
C HIS A 168 9.95 -13.89 4.02
N PRO A 169 10.57 -15.09 4.05
CA PRO A 169 11.22 -15.69 2.88
C PRO A 169 10.30 -15.92 1.67
N GLU A 170 9.02 -16.22 1.93
CA GLU A 170 7.99 -16.39 0.89
C GLU A 170 7.31 -15.07 0.49
N ALA A 171 7.60 -13.96 1.17
CA ALA A 171 7.05 -12.67 0.78
C ALA A 171 7.74 -12.13 -0.48
N ALA A 172 7.04 -11.25 -1.19
CA ALA A 172 7.67 -10.49 -2.27
C ALA A 172 8.87 -9.70 -1.71
N PRO A 173 9.94 -9.48 -2.50
CA PRO A 173 11.11 -8.75 -2.05
C PRO A 173 10.75 -7.40 -1.43
N ALA A 174 11.39 -7.07 -0.30
CA ALA A 174 11.29 -5.75 0.32
C ALA A 174 11.68 -4.67 -0.69
N ARG A 175 10.89 -3.61 -0.76
CA ARG A 175 11.04 -2.51 -1.72
C ARG A 175 10.81 -1.20 -0.98
N SER A 176 11.50 -0.15 -1.42
CA SER A 176 11.45 1.16 -0.77
C SER A 176 10.09 1.82 -0.97
N ALA A 177 9.68 2.68 -0.04
CA ALA A 177 8.54 3.58 -0.21
C ALA A 177 8.73 4.51 -1.44
N ASP A 178 9.98 4.85 -1.76
CA ASP A 178 10.36 5.70 -2.89
C ASP A 178 10.46 4.94 -4.23
N ASP A 179 10.24 3.62 -4.25
CA ASP A 179 10.23 2.88 -5.50
C ASP A 179 9.03 3.30 -6.36
N HIS A 180 9.27 3.55 -7.64
CA HIS A 180 8.19 3.81 -8.60
C HIS A 180 7.49 2.49 -8.89
N VAL A 181 6.16 2.48 -8.86
CA VAL A 181 5.36 1.26 -9.11
C VAL A 181 4.44 1.40 -10.30
N LEU A 182 4.15 2.64 -10.71
CA LEU A 182 3.32 2.93 -11.86
C LEU A 182 3.79 4.23 -12.51
N GLU A 183 3.91 4.23 -13.82
CA GLU A 183 4.19 5.42 -14.60
C GLU A 183 3.26 5.50 -15.80
N LEU A 184 2.84 6.71 -16.15
CA LEU A 184 2.15 6.99 -17.40
C LEU A 184 2.72 8.26 -17.99
N SER A 185 3.19 8.22 -19.23
CA SER A 185 3.82 9.37 -19.85
C SER A 185 3.46 9.51 -21.30
N LYS A 186 3.23 10.76 -21.71
CA LYS A 186 3.10 11.20 -23.10
C LYS A 186 4.24 12.15 -23.38
N SER A 187 5.16 11.78 -24.26
CA SER A 187 6.35 12.57 -24.55
C SER A 187 5.99 13.92 -25.18
N PRO A 188 6.84 14.95 -25.02
CA PRO A 188 6.76 16.14 -25.84
C PRO A 188 6.86 15.77 -27.34
N GLY A 189 6.11 16.48 -28.18
CA GLY A 189 6.26 16.45 -29.64
C GLY A 189 6.59 17.85 -30.16
N LEU A 190 5.96 18.24 -31.28
CA LEU A 190 6.05 19.60 -31.84
C LEU A 190 5.66 20.69 -30.82
N PRO A 191 6.08 21.95 -31.02
CA PRO A 191 5.61 23.08 -30.22
C PRO A 191 4.09 23.11 -30.13
N ASN A 192 3.55 23.38 -28.95
CA ASN A 192 2.11 23.37 -28.61
C ASN A 192 1.44 21.99 -28.55
N THR A 193 2.19 20.88 -28.62
CA THR A 193 1.66 19.55 -28.33
C THR A 193 1.54 19.32 -26.82
N ARG A 194 0.46 18.64 -26.39
CA ARG A 194 0.21 18.33 -24.98
C ARG A 194 1.09 17.18 -24.54
N SER A 195 1.86 17.36 -23.48
CA SER A 195 2.66 16.30 -22.87
C SER A 195 2.38 16.22 -21.38
N PHE A 196 2.56 15.01 -20.83
CA PHE A 196 2.42 14.79 -19.41
C PHE A 196 3.33 13.65 -18.94
N SER A 197 3.66 13.69 -17.66
CA SER A 197 4.25 12.56 -16.94
C SER A 197 3.55 12.36 -15.62
N LEU A 198 3.29 11.09 -15.29
CA LEU A 198 2.79 10.63 -14.01
C LEU A 198 3.76 9.59 -13.49
N THR A 199 4.16 9.76 -12.25
CA THR A 199 4.91 8.78 -11.47
C THR A 199 4.15 8.54 -10.18
N VAL A 200 3.86 7.27 -9.88
CA VAL A 200 3.26 6.85 -8.61
C VAL A 200 4.25 5.99 -7.85
N PHE A 201 4.49 6.37 -6.61
CA PHE A 201 5.42 5.74 -5.68
C PHE A 201 4.74 4.63 -4.90
N ARG A 202 5.52 3.69 -4.37
CA ARG A 202 5.02 2.51 -3.67
C ARG A 202 4.18 2.83 -2.44
N ASP A 203 4.42 3.97 -1.79
CA ASP A 203 3.64 4.44 -0.65
C ASP A 203 2.32 5.15 -1.03
N GLY A 204 1.99 5.22 -2.31
CA GLY A 204 0.78 5.87 -2.82
C GLY A 204 0.93 7.36 -3.10
N ARG A 205 2.09 7.97 -2.82
CA ARG A 205 2.41 9.31 -3.34
C ARG A 205 2.41 9.30 -4.85
N PHE A 206 2.07 10.41 -5.46
CA PHE A 206 2.21 10.61 -6.90
C PHE A 206 2.75 11.99 -7.23
N LEU A 207 3.42 12.07 -8.37
CA LEU A 207 3.87 13.29 -8.99
C LEU A 207 3.37 13.30 -10.43
N ARG A 208 2.63 14.35 -10.77
CA ARG A 208 2.05 14.57 -12.09
C ARG A 208 2.57 15.90 -12.64
N ARG A 209 3.02 15.89 -13.89
CA ARG A 209 3.45 17.09 -14.61
C ARG A 209 2.70 17.12 -15.93
N SER A 210 2.08 18.24 -16.24
CA SER A 210 1.37 18.45 -17.51
C SER A 210 1.68 19.84 -18.06
N THR A 211 1.75 19.98 -19.37
CA THR A 211 1.89 21.28 -20.03
C THR A 211 0.71 22.23 -19.76
N LEU A 212 -0.47 21.71 -19.41
CA LEU A 212 -1.67 22.51 -19.15
C LEU A 212 -1.83 22.94 -17.69
N GLU A 213 -1.56 22.01 -16.77
CA GLU A 213 -1.95 22.14 -15.36
C GLU A 213 -0.75 22.27 -14.41
N GLY A 214 0.47 22.31 -14.95
CA GLY A 214 1.71 22.41 -14.18
C GLY A 214 2.03 21.13 -13.41
N VAL A 215 2.69 21.30 -12.26
CA VAL A 215 3.08 20.19 -11.38
C VAL A 215 2.03 20.02 -10.29
N GLN A 216 1.54 18.79 -10.13
CA GLN A 216 0.65 18.40 -9.04
C GLN A 216 1.22 17.19 -8.32
N SER A 217 1.01 17.14 -7.02
CA SER A 217 1.38 16.02 -6.18
C SER A 217 0.29 15.73 -5.16
N GLY A 218 0.28 14.50 -4.65
CA GLY A 218 -0.66 14.06 -3.64
C GLY A 218 -0.34 12.63 -3.20
N ALA A 219 -1.22 12.04 -2.40
CA ALA A 219 -1.10 10.64 -1.98
C ALA A 219 -2.48 9.99 -1.88
N ASP A 220 -2.62 8.79 -2.44
CA ASP A 220 -3.87 8.00 -2.39
C ASP A 220 -3.55 6.51 -2.47
N VAL A 221 -3.44 5.89 -1.30
CA VAL A 221 -3.12 4.47 -1.16
C VAL A 221 -4.21 3.56 -1.71
N HIS A 222 -5.49 3.96 -1.60
CA HIS A 222 -6.62 3.15 -2.04
C HIS A 222 -6.71 3.13 -3.57
N ARG A 223 -6.50 4.29 -4.20
CA ARG A 223 -6.37 4.40 -5.65
C ARG A 223 -5.22 3.58 -6.20
N LEU A 224 -4.02 3.70 -5.62
CA LEU A 224 -2.89 2.88 -6.03
C LEU A 224 -3.20 1.38 -5.86
N THR A 225 -3.77 0.97 -4.73
CA THR A 225 -4.15 -0.43 -4.48
C THR A 225 -5.08 -0.95 -5.57
N THR A 226 -6.13 -0.19 -5.92
CA THR A 226 -7.06 -0.54 -7.00
C THR A 226 -6.35 -0.74 -8.33
N LEU A 227 -5.42 0.15 -8.68
CA LEU A 227 -4.65 0.06 -9.92
C LEU A 227 -3.67 -1.12 -9.92
N LEU A 228 -3.05 -1.45 -8.78
CA LEU A 228 -2.16 -2.60 -8.67
C LEU A 228 -2.93 -3.93 -8.78
N ILE A 229 -4.14 -4.00 -8.21
CA ILE A 229 -5.04 -5.15 -8.39
C ILE A 229 -5.39 -5.30 -9.87
N ALA A 230 -5.76 -4.21 -10.55
CA ALA A 230 -6.05 -4.23 -11.98
C ALA A 230 -4.83 -4.69 -12.81
N ALA A 231 -3.64 -4.13 -12.53
CA ALA A 231 -2.39 -4.49 -13.20
C ALA A 231 -2.04 -5.97 -13.03
N SER A 232 -2.30 -6.55 -11.85
CA SER A 232 -2.00 -7.96 -11.56
C SER A 232 -2.78 -8.96 -12.43
N ARG A 233 -3.85 -8.51 -13.08
CA ARG A 233 -4.70 -9.31 -13.97
C ARG A 233 -4.26 -9.23 -15.43
N LEU A 234 -3.31 -8.34 -15.76
CA LEU A 234 -2.77 -8.23 -17.12
C LEU A 234 -1.89 -9.44 -17.43
N ALA A 235 -1.99 -9.93 -18.66
CA ALA A 235 -1.09 -10.98 -19.14
C ALA A 235 0.35 -10.44 -19.20
N PRO A 236 1.37 -11.27 -18.91
CA PRO A 236 2.76 -10.87 -19.14
C PRO A 236 2.96 -10.52 -20.60
N ILE A 237 3.52 -9.34 -20.89
CA ILE A 237 3.75 -8.92 -22.27
C ILE A 237 5.17 -9.35 -22.65
N LYS A 238 5.36 -9.76 -23.90
CA LYS A 238 6.72 -9.85 -24.43
C LYS A 238 7.14 -8.41 -24.69
N ALA A 239 8.10 -7.91 -23.92
CA ALA A 239 8.67 -6.57 -24.04
C ALA A 239 8.60 -6.10 -25.50
N SER A 240 7.76 -5.10 -25.77
CA SER A 240 7.71 -4.51 -27.10
C SER A 240 9.10 -3.92 -27.38
N PRO A 241 9.68 -4.14 -28.57
CA PRO A 241 10.94 -3.50 -28.91
C PRO A 241 10.82 -2.00 -28.65
N MET A 242 11.88 -1.38 -28.12
CA MET A 242 11.97 0.08 -28.01
C MET A 242 11.48 0.66 -29.34
N PRO A 243 10.58 1.67 -29.31
CA PRO A 243 10.14 2.29 -30.55
C PRO A 243 11.39 2.74 -31.33
N PRO A 244 11.41 2.56 -32.66
CA PRO A 244 12.52 3.02 -33.49
C PRO A 244 12.77 4.50 -33.16
N GLY A 245 14.06 4.84 -33.06
CA GLY A 245 14.55 6.06 -32.40
C GLY A 245 13.72 7.30 -32.71
N PHE A 246 13.50 8.12 -31.66
CA PHE A 246 12.81 9.40 -31.68
C PHE A 246 12.89 10.10 -33.05
N ALA A 247 11.89 9.88 -33.91
CA ALA A 247 11.62 10.83 -34.96
C ALA A 247 11.14 12.09 -34.24
N HIS A 248 11.81 13.23 -34.44
CA HIS A 248 11.65 14.46 -33.67
C HIS A 248 10.20 15.02 -33.60
N ASP A 249 9.25 14.42 -34.31
CA ASP A 249 7.88 14.90 -34.48
C ASP A 249 6.80 14.00 -33.84
N ALA A 250 7.09 12.75 -33.47
CA ALA A 250 6.07 11.79 -33.01
C ALA A 250 5.99 11.72 -31.47
N GLN A 251 4.82 12.01 -30.90
CA GLN A 251 4.58 11.81 -29.47
C GLN A 251 4.45 10.32 -29.15
N THR A 252 5.16 9.87 -28.12
CA THR A 252 5.08 8.51 -27.62
C THR A 252 4.27 8.49 -26.33
N LEU A 253 3.23 7.67 -26.28
CA LEU A 253 2.50 7.35 -25.06
C LEU A 253 3.02 6.03 -24.50
N SER A 254 3.34 5.97 -23.21
CA SER A 254 3.80 4.74 -22.58
C SER A 254 3.29 4.60 -21.15
N VAL A 255 3.04 3.36 -20.75
CA VAL A 255 2.68 2.97 -19.39
C VAL A 255 3.72 2.01 -18.84
N SER A 256 4.10 2.19 -17.58
CA SER A 256 4.93 1.24 -16.82
C SER A 256 4.15 0.74 -15.62
N PHE A 257 4.10 -0.57 -15.39
CA PHE A 257 3.34 -1.17 -14.29
C PHE A 257 4.04 -2.43 -13.75
N PRO A 258 3.71 -2.89 -12.54
CA PRO A 258 4.43 -4.00 -11.93
C PRO A 258 3.93 -5.35 -12.43
N VAL A 259 4.87 -6.23 -12.72
CA VAL A 259 4.68 -7.65 -13.00
C VAL A 259 5.51 -8.48 -12.00
N ALA A 260 5.32 -9.80 -11.97
CA ALA A 260 5.93 -10.69 -10.97
C ALA A 260 7.47 -10.54 -10.85
N ARG A 261 8.17 -10.10 -11.90
CA ARG A 261 9.64 -9.99 -11.95
C ARG A 261 10.18 -8.55 -11.99
N GLY A 262 9.34 -7.53 -11.96
CA GLY A 262 9.81 -6.14 -12.08
C GLY A 262 8.75 -5.16 -12.55
N LEU A 263 9.18 -4.09 -13.20
CA LEU A 263 8.30 -3.18 -13.92
C LEU A 263 8.36 -3.54 -15.40
N GLU A 264 7.18 -3.65 -16.01
CA GLU A 264 7.01 -3.79 -17.45
C GLU A 264 6.63 -2.42 -18.02
N ARG A 265 7.29 -2.01 -19.11
CA ARG A 265 6.98 -0.77 -19.83
C ARG A 265 6.48 -1.10 -21.23
N VAL A 266 5.36 -0.49 -21.61
CA VAL A 266 4.69 -0.70 -22.89
C VAL A 266 4.46 0.65 -23.56
N THR A 267 4.83 0.73 -24.84
CA THR A 267 4.43 1.83 -25.71
C THR A 267 2.99 1.59 -26.20
N LEU A 268 2.13 2.60 -26.09
CA LEU A 268 0.71 2.52 -26.40
C LEU A 268 0.46 3.02 -27.83
N ASP A 269 0.76 2.16 -28.80
CA ASP A 269 0.51 2.36 -30.23
C ASP A 269 -0.60 1.40 -30.74
N GLU A 270 -0.79 1.31 -32.06
CA GLU A 270 -1.78 0.42 -32.69
C GLU A 270 -1.56 -1.07 -32.38
N GLY A 271 -0.34 -1.46 -31.97
CA GLY A 271 0.01 -2.84 -31.60
C GLY A 271 -0.15 -3.15 -30.11
N ALA A 272 -0.50 -2.17 -29.28
CA ALA A 272 -0.64 -2.38 -27.84
C ALA A 272 -1.82 -3.30 -27.50
N PRO A 273 -1.66 -4.28 -26.58
CA PRO A 273 -2.76 -5.13 -26.14
C PRO A 273 -3.96 -4.32 -25.62
N ALA A 274 -5.18 -4.75 -25.96
CA ALA A 274 -6.39 -3.99 -25.65
C ALA A 274 -6.64 -3.85 -24.13
N ASP A 275 -6.26 -4.85 -23.35
CA ASP A 275 -6.31 -4.85 -21.88
C ASP A 275 -5.33 -3.84 -21.27
N VAL A 276 -4.12 -3.73 -21.83
CA VAL A 276 -3.12 -2.73 -21.43
C VAL A 276 -3.57 -1.31 -21.78
N MET A 277 -4.17 -1.13 -22.96
CA MET A 277 -4.76 0.15 -23.36
C MET A 277 -5.92 0.55 -22.42
N ALA A 278 -6.78 -0.40 -22.05
CA ALA A 278 -7.85 -0.18 -21.08
C ALA A 278 -7.30 0.17 -19.69
N PHE A 279 -6.27 -0.54 -19.23
CA PHE A 279 -5.58 -0.24 -17.98
C PHE A 279 -4.95 1.16 -17.98
N ALA A 280 -4.26 1.54 -19.06
CA ALA A 280 -3.66 2.86 -19.16
C ALA A 280 -4.70 3.99 -19.15
N ARG A 281 -5.86 3.81 -19.80
CA ARG A 281 -7.02 4.72 -19.69
C ARG A 281 -7.55 4.79 -18.26
N GLN A 282 -7.63 3.66 -17.55
CA GLN A 282 -8.03 3.63 -16.15
C GLN A 282 -7.05 4.41 -15.26
N VAL A 283 -5.74 4.26 -15.47
CA VAL A 283 -4.71 5.06 -14.78
C VAL A 283 -4.89 6.54 -15.07
N ALA A 284 -5.09 6.91 -16.33
CA ALA A 284 -5.27 8.30 -16.72
C ALA A 284 -6.50 8.93 -16.07
N ALA A 285 -7.64 8.24 -16.11
CA ALA A 285 -8.87 8.67 -15.45
C ALA A 285 -8.68 8.83 -13.93
N ALA A 286 -8.00 7.88 -13.29
CA ALA A 286 -7.73 7.92 -11.85
C ALA A 286 -6.88 9.13 -11.42
N TYR A 287 -6.04 9.68 -12.31
CA TYR A 287 -5.21 10.85 -12.04
C TYR A 287 -5.59 12.09 -12.86
N ALA A 288 -6.82 12.12 -13.39
CA ALA A 288 -7.36 13.22 -14.19
C ALA A 288 -6.42 13.67 -15.32
N LEU A 289 -5.79 12.71 -15.99
CA LEU A 289 -4.94 12.93 -17.16
C LEU A 289 -5.77 12.81 -18.42
N GLU A 290 -5.53 13.72 -19.36
CA GLU A 290 -6.12 13.65 -20.69
C GLU A 290 -5.35 12.61 -21.52
N PHE A 291 -6.00 11.47 -21.75
CA PHE A 291 -5.45 10.32 -22.45
C PHE A 291 -5.68 10.41 -23.97
#